data_AF-A0AAU9C6H4-F1
#
_entry.id   AF-A0AAU9C6H4-F1
#
_cell.length_a   1.000
_cell.length_b   1.000
_cell.length_c   1.000
_cell.angle_alpha   90.00
_cell.angle_beta   90.00
_cell.angle_gamma   90.00
#
_symmetry.space_group_name_H-M   'P 1'
#
loop_
_entity.id
_entity.type
_entity.pdbx_description
1 polymer ?
#
loop_
_entity_poly.entity_id
_entity_poly.type
_entity_poly.pdbx_seq_one_letter_code
_entity_poly.pdbx_strand_id
1 'polypeptide(L)'
;MLIKSSFLKNKKIFPVIFLALFCVLAGSFNVRAQDTQNIYLANEYLAKGEVDKALEIFRQLAKKKENMRVIHNQYLSLLISSGDFKTADKHLRKLVKLYPKVIVYQADQGSLLKARGKEDEAKAKFSALIKRVASSQRDSRNLARYFY
;
A
#
# COMPACT_ATOMS: atom_id res chain seq x y z
N MET A 1 -44.82 23.75 7.22
CA MET A 1 -43.54 24.12 6.59
C MET A 1 -43.04 25.42 7.21
N LEU A 2 -42.29 25.43 8.34
CA LEU A 2 -41.70 26.67 8.91
C LEU A 2 -40.64 26.45 10.03
N ILE A 3 -39.79 25.42 9.96
CA ILE A 3 -38.75 25.19 11.01
C ILE A 3 -37.36 25.73 10.63
N LYS A 4 -37.13 26.17 9.38
CA LYS A 4 -35.77 26.50 8.90
C LYS A 4 -35.23 27.91 9.20
N SER A 5 -36.01 28.83 9.78
CA SER A 5 -35.63 30.27 9.83
C SER A 5 -35.02 30.74 11.18
N SER A 6 -35.39 30.14 12.32
CA SER A 6 -34.90 30.61 13.64
C SER A 6 -33.52 30.06 14.02
N PHE A 7 -33.15 28.88 13.49
CA PHE A 7 -31.92 28.19 13.86
C PHE A 7 -30.65 28.89 13.32
N LEU A 8 -30.73 29.50 12.15
CA LEU A 8 -29.61 30.19 11.49
C LEU A 8 -29.41 31.66 11.95
N LYS A 9 -30.38 32.24 12.67
CA LYS A 9 -30.29 33.63 13.18
C LYS A 9 -29.54 33.75 14.51
N ASN A 10 -29.20 32.63 15.15
CA ASN A 10 -28.59 32.65 16.47
C ASN A 10 -27.06 32.88 16.36
N LYS A 11 -26.62 34.12 16.62
CA LYS A 11 -25.21 34.55 16.51
C LYS A 11 -24.21 33.71 17.31
N LYS A 12 -24.67 32.96 18.32
CA LYS A 12 -23.83 32.02 19.11
C LYS A 12 -23.68 30.64 18.48
N ILE A 13 -24.64 30.20 17.65
CA ILE A 13 -24.64 28.87 17.02
C ILE A 13 -23.78 28.87 15.75
N PHE A 14 -23.77 29.98 15.01
CA PHE A 14 -22.99 30.13 13.78
C PHE A 14 -21.46 29.90 13.96
N PRO A 15 -20.77 30.51 14.94
CA PRO A 15 -19.34 30.28 15.13
C PRO A 15 -19.03 28.85 15.61
N VAL A 16 -19.94 28.20 16.34
CA VAL A 16 -19.76 26.81 16.82
C VAL A 16 -19.84 25.83 15.65
N ILE A 17 -20.81 26.02 14.74
CA ILE A 17 -20.91 25.22 13.51
C ILE A 17 -19.69 25.45 12.61
N PHE A 18 -19.23 26.70 12.49
CA PHE A 18 -18.04 27.04 11.71
C PHE A 18 -16.76 26.41 12.30
N LEU A 19 -16.58 26.43 13.62
CA LEU A 19 -15.45 25.80 14.31
C LEU A 19 -15.48 24.27 14.17
N ALA A 20 -16.65 23.65 14.29
CA ALA A 20 -16.82 22.21 14.09
C ALA A 20 -16.51 21.78 12.64
N LEU A 21 -16.96 22.54 11.64
CA LEU A 21 -16.62 22.32 10.23
C LEU A 21 -15.12 22.51 9.97
N PHE A 22 -14.49 23.50 10.61
CA PHE A 22 -13.04 23.73 10.49
C PHE A 22 -12.21 22.58 11.09
N CYS A 23 -12.60 22.02 12.24
CA CYS A 23 -11.92 20.87 12.84
C CYS A 23 -12.04 19.59 12.00
N VAL A 24 -13.20 19.35 11.38
CA VAL A 24 -13.40 18.18 10.50
C VAL A 24 -12.59 18.30 9.20
N LEU A 25 -12.51 19.51 8.63
CA LEU A 25 -11.70 19.79 7.45
C LEU A 25 -10.20 19.68 7.77
N ALA A 26 -9.74 20.20 8.91
CA ALA A 26 -8.34 20.12 9.33
C ALA A 26 -7.89 18.69 9.67
N GLY A 27 -8.77 17.86 10.26
CA GLY A 27 -8.44 16.47 10.62
C GLY A 27 -8.07 15.59 9.43
N SER A 28 -8.67 15.85 8.26
CA SER A 28 -8.45 15.03 7.05
C SER A 28 -7.11 15.31 6.35
N PHE A 29 -6.55 16.53 6.50
CA PHE A 29 -5.23 16.86 5.93
C PHE A 29 -4.07 16.23 6.70
N ASN A 30 -4.20 16.09 8.02
CA ASN A 30 -3.12 15.63 8.88
C ASN A 30 -2.79 14.14 8.69
N VAL A 31 -3.78 13.30 8.33
CA VAL A 31 -3.58 11.84 8.22
C VAL A 31 -2.56 11.46 7.14
N ARG A 32 -2.54 12.18 6.01
CA ARG A 32 -1.61 11.88 4.90
C ARG A 32 -0.20 12.39 5.16
N ALA A 33 -0.07 13.50 5.89
CA ALA A 33 1.22 14.01 6.36
C ALA A 33 1.86 13.04 7.37
N GLN A 34 1.04 12.51 8.29
CA GLN A 34 1.48 11.53 9.30
C GLN A 34 2.00 10.23 8.67
N ASP A 35 1.35 9.72 7.62
CA ASP A 35 1.79 8.48 6.96
C ASP A 35 3.17 8.64 6.31
N THR A 36 3.41 9.78 5.67
CA THR A 36 4.72 10.12 5.09
C THR A 36 5.80 10.15 6.17
N GLN A 37 5.53 10.80 7.31
CA GLN A 37 6.46 10.84 8.44
C GLN A 37 6.74 9.43 9.00
N ASN A 38 5.71 8.59 9.11
CA ASN A 38 5.85 7.21 9.56
C ASN A 38 6.71 6.38 8.59
N ILE A 39 6.63 6.61 7.27
CA ILE A 39 7.51 5.95 6.30
C ILE A 39 8.97 6.34 6.53
N TYR A 40 9.26 7.62 6.74
CA TYR A 40 10.62 8.06 7.06
C TYR A 40 11.12 7.45 8.36
N LEU A 41 10.29 7.42 9.40
CA LEU A 41 10.63 6.80 10.68
C LEU A 41 10.90 5.30 10.53
N ALA A 42 10.11 4.57 9.74
CA ALA A 42 10.35 3.15 9.48
C ALA A 42 11.70 2.93 8.78
N ASN A 43 12.04 3.77 7.80
CA ASN A 43 13.33 3.70 7.11
C ASN A 43 14.50 4.03 8.04
N GLU A 44 14.34 4.99 8.95
CA GLU A 44 15.32 5.33 9.97
C GLU A 44 15.58 4.15 10.93
N TYR A 45 14.52 3.45 11.34
CA TYR A 45 14.67 2.23 12.12
C TYR A 45 15.42 1.14 11.36
N LEU A 46 15.16 0.98 10.06
CA LEU A 46 15.93 0.06 9.21
C LEU A 46 17.41 0.44 9.13
N ALA A 47 17.72 1.74 8.99
CA ALA A 47 19.10 2.21 8.96
C ALA A 47 19.86 1.92 10.27
N LYS A 48 19.13 1.83 11.39
CA LYS A 48 19.68 1.47 12.72
C LYS A 48 19.66 -0.03 13.00
N GLY A 49 19.18 -0.86 12.07
CA GLY A 49 19.03 -2.31 12.27
C GLY A 49 17.86 -2.69 13.18
N GLU A 50 17.00 -1.73 13.55
CA GLU A 50 15.82 -1.95 14.40
C GLU A 50 14.63 -2.49 13.58
N VAL A 51 14.83 -3.69 13.00
CA VAL A 51 13.93 -4.29 12.01
C VAL A 51 12.51 -4.48 12.54
N ASP A 52 12.33 -4.92 13.78
CA ASP A 52 11.01 -5.20 14.35
C ASP A 52 10.15 -3.93 14.47
N LYS A 53 10.77 -2.80 14.83
CA LYS A 53 10.07 -1.50 14.93
C LYS A 53 9.65 -1.01 13.55
N ALA A 54 10.53 -1.12 12.56
CA ALA A 54 10.20 -0.78 11.18
C ALA A 54 9.05 -1.64 10.64
N LEU A 55 9.09 -2.96 10.92
CA LEU A 55 8.06 -3.90 10.48
C LEU A 55 6.68 -3.56 11.06
N GLU A 56 6.61 -3.19 12.35
CA GLU A 56 5.36 -2.76 12.97
C GLU A 56 4.79 -1.51 12.30
N ILE A 57 5.63 -0.50 12.03
CA ILE A 57 5.18 0.72 11.33
C ILE A 57 4.67 0.38 9.93
N PHE A 58 5.40 -0.42 9.16
CA PHE A 58 4.95 -0.83 7.83
C PHE A 58 3.65 -1.64 7.87
N ARG A 59 3.45 -2.48 8.89
CA ARG A 59 2.20 -3.22 9.09
C ARG A 59 1.01 -2.29 9.33
N GLN A 60 1.19 -1.21 10.10
CA GLN A 60 0.16 -0.20 10.32
C GLN A 60 -0.13 0.57 9.03
N LEU A 61 0.91 1.00 8.31
CA LEU A 61 0.78 1.70 7.03
C LEU A 61 0.07 0.85 5.98
N ALA A 62 0.35 -0.46 5.91
CA ALA A 62 -0.25 -1.40 4.97
C ALA A 62 -1.77 -1.62 5.17
N LYS A 63 -2.37 -1.11 6.26
CA LYS A 63 -3.83 -1.13 6.46
C LYS A 63 -4.55 -0.21 5.48
N LYS A 64 -3.89 0.86 5.03
CA LYS A 64 -4.40 1.88 4.10
C LYS A 64 -4.02 1.52 2.66
N LYS A 65 -5.00 1.47 1.76
CA LYS A 65 -4.81 1.02 0.36
C LYS A 65 -3.83 1.92 -0.40
N GLU A 66 -3.92 3.22 -0.16
CA GLU A 66 -3.07 4.27 -0.70
C GLU A 66 -1.59 4.09 -0.36
N ASN A 67 -1.28 3.55 0.83
CA ASN A 67 0.09 3.35 1.28
C ASN A 67 0.68 2.03 0.77
N MET A 68 -0.15 1.01 0.49
CA MET A 68 0.33 -0.33 0.13
C MET A 68 1.30 -0.33 -1.05
N ARG A 69 1.07 0.56 -2.03
CA ARG A 69 1.97 0.75 -3.18
C ARG A 69 3.27 1.44 -2.77
N VAL A 70 3.18 2.48 -1.95
CA VAL A 70 4.31 3.33 -1.55
C VAL A 70 5.34 2.52 -0.76
N ILE A 71 4.87 1.67 0.16
CA ILE A 71 5.75 0.88 1.03
C ILE A 71 6.08 -0.51 0.48
N HIS A 72 5.61 -0.84 -0.73
CA HIS A 72 5.55 -2.23 -1.20
C HIS A 72 6.91 -2.93 -1.13
N ASN A 73 7.93 -2.31 -1.69
CA ASN A 73 9.25 -2.91 -1.84
C ASN A 73 9.89 -3.19 -0.47
N GLN A 74 9.91 -2.18 0.41
CA GLN A 74 10.47 -2.31 1.74
C GLN A 74 9.71 -3.35 2.56
N TYR A 75 8.37 -3.25 2.58
CA TYR A 75 7.57 -4.14 3.40
C TYR A 75 7.62 -5.58 2.90
N LEU A 76 7.55 -5.82 1.58
CA LEU A 76 7.67 -7.18 1.04
C LEU A 76 9.05 -7.78 1.34
N SER A 77 10.12 -7.01 1.17
CA SER A 77 11.48 -7.46 1.47
C SER A 77 11.61 -7.89 2.93
N LEU A 78 11.13 -7.07 3.87
CA LEU A 78 11.15 -7.39 5.29
C LEU A 78 10.32 -8.62 5.63
N LEU A 79 9.14 -8.77 5.03
CA LEU A 79 8.30 -9.96 5.25
C LEU A 79 8.96 -11.24 4.73
N ILE A 80 9.68 -11.17 3.61
CA ILE A 80 10.43 -12.31 3.07
C ILE A 80 11.63 -12.64 3.95
N SER A 81 12.43 -11.64 4.33
CA SER A 81 13.64 -11.87 5.14
C SER A 81 13.33 -12.33 6.57
N SER A 82 12.20 -11.91 7.13
CA SER A 82 11.70 -12.39 8.43
C SER A 82 10.97 -13.73 8.35
N GLY A 83 10.77 -14.29 7.16
CA GLY A 83 10.05 -15.55 6.97
C GLY A 83 8.53 -15.46 7.15
N ASP A 84 7.95 -14.26 7.32
CA ASP A 84 6.49 -14.05 7.36
C ASP A 84 5.87 -14.10 5.95
N PHE A 85 6.02 -15.27 5.33
CA PHE A 85 5.50 -15.56 3.99
C PHE A 85 3.96 -15.47 3.93
N LYS A 86 3.28 -15.71 5.06
CA LYS A 86 1.82 -15.64 5.16
C LYS A 86 1.34 -14.20 4.98
N THR A 87 1.98 -13.25 5.65
CA THR A 87 1.65 -11.83 5.50
C THR A 87 2.10 -11.30 4.15
N ALA A 88 3.26 -11.73 3.63
CA ALA A 88 3.72 -11.36 2.28
C ALA A 88 2.70 -11.74 1.20
N ASP A 89 2.21 -12.98 1.26
CA ASP A 89 1.21 -13.50 0.34
C ASP A 89 -0.13 -12.74 0.45
N LYS A 90 -0.55 -12.39 1.68
CA LYS A 90 -1.74 -11.53 1.90
C LYS A 90 -1.57 -10.12 1.34
N HIS A 91 -0.39 -9.52 1.51
CA HIS A 91 -0.04 -8.21 0.97
C HIS A 91 -0.08 -8.21 -0.57
N LEU A 92 0.57 -9.18 -1.20
CA LEU A 92 0.61 -9.34 -2.65
C LEU A 92 -0.79 -9.58 -3.25
N ARG A 93 -1.60 -10.47 -2.66
CA ARG A 93 -2.99 -10.67 -3.13
C ARG A 93 -3.81 -9.38 -3.12
N LYS A 94 -3.67 -8.56 -2.07
CA LYS A 94 -4.35 -7.27 -2.00
C LYS A 94 -3.86 -6.34 -3.11
N LEU A 95 -2.55 -6.25 -3.34
CA LEU A 95 -1.98 -5.41 -4.40
C LEU A 95 -2.40 -5.85 -5.80
N VAL A 96 -2.40 -7.16 -6.09
CA VAL A 96 -2.88 -7.69 -7.36
C VAL A 96 -4.37 -7.40 -7.57
N LYS A 97 -5.18 -7.49 -6.50
CA LYS A 97 -6.62 -7.14 -6.56
C LYS A 97 -6.84 -5.64 -6.80
N LEU A 98 -6.07 -4.78 -6.15
CA LEU A 98 -6.18 -3.32 -6.28
C LEU A 98 -5.62 -2.82 -7.62
N TYR A 99 -4.57 -3.46 -8.11
CA TYR A 99 -3.78 -3.01 -9.25
C TYR A 99 -3.52 -4.15 -10.24
N PRO A 100 -4.57 -4.72 -10.87
CA PRO A 100 -4.46 -5.94 -11.69
C PRO A 100 -3.59 -5.77 -12.94
N LYS A 101 -3.38 -4.54 -13.40
CA LYS A 101 -2.53 -4.22 -14.55
C LYS A 101 -1.04 -4.06 -14.19
N VAL A 102 -0.69 -4.02 -12.91
CA VAL A 102 0.70 -3.91 -12.48
C VAL A 102 1.29 -5.32 -12.43
N ILE A 103 2.04 -5.66 -13.46
CA ILE A 103 2.64 -6.99 -13.66
C ILE A 103 3.63 -7.34 -12.54
N VAL A 104 4.35 -6.33 -12.00
CA VAL A 104 5.35 -6.51 -10.94
C VAL A 104 4.78 -7.27 -9.75
N TYR A 105 3.61 -6.90 -9.24
CA TYR A 105 2.99 -7.59 -8.10
C TYR A 105 2.65 -9.06 -8.37
N GLN A 106 2.47 -9.43 -9.63
CA GLN A 106 2.21 -10.81 -10.02
C GLN A 106 3.52 -11.59 -10.18
N ALA A 107 4.58 -10.93 -10.65
CA ALA A 107 5.93 -11.48 -10.64
C ALA A 107 6.40 -11.72 -9.19
N ASP A 108 6.11 -10.80 -8.28
CA ASP A 108 6.47 -10.93 -6.86
C ASP A 108 5.76 -12.10 -6.17
N GLN A 109 4.59 -12.54 -6.64
CA GLN A 109 3.99 -13.80 -6.18
C GLN A 109 4.85 -15.01 -6.57
N GLY A 110 5.45 -15.00 -7.76
CA GLY A 110 6.42 -16.00 -8.19
C GLY A 110 7.71 -15.94 -7.35
N SER A 111 8.22 -14.73 -7.10
CA SER A 111 9.40 -14.53 -6.24
C SER A 111 9.16 -15.02 -4.81
N LEU A 112 7.96 -14.81 -4.26
CA LEU A 112 7.58 -15.33 -2.96
C LEU A 112 7.51 -16.87 -2.94
N LEU A 113 7.04 -17.51 -4.02
CA LEU A 113 7.07 -18.97 -4.13
C LEU A 113 8.50 -19.50 -4.10
N LYS A 114 9.42 -18.84 -4.82
CA LYS A 114 10.84 -19.17 -4.80
C LYS A 114 11.43 -19.01 -3.39
N ALA A 115 11.13 -17.91 -2.69
CA ALA A 115 11.57 -17.69 -1.31
C ALA A 115 11.05 -18.76 -0.32
N ARG A 116 9.95 -19.43 -0.66
CA ARG A 116 9.39 -20.57 0.11
C ARG A 116 9.94 -21.93 -0.31
N GLY A 117 10.93 -21.98 -1.19
CA GLY A 117 11.49 -23.22 -1.74
C GLY A 117 10.62 -23.92 -2.77
N LYS A 118 9.53 -23.28 -3.25
CA LYS A 118 8.61 -23.84 -4.25
C LYS A 118 9.04 -23.46 -5.66
N GLU A 119 10.23 -23.91 -6.06
CA GLU A 119 10.90 -23.56 -7.32
C GLU A 119 10.02 -23.87 -8.54
N ASP A 120 9.40 -25.06 -8.60
CA ASP A 120 8.60 -25.50 -9.74
C ASP A 120 7.29 -24.72 -9.87
N GLU A 121 6.61 -24.44 -8.75
CA GLU A 121 5.43 -23.57 -8.73
C GLU A 121 5.79 -22.15 -9.19
N ALA A 122 6.96 -21.64 -8.77
CA ALA A 122 7.44 -20.33 -9.20
C ALA A 122 7.70 -20.30 -10.72
N LYS A 123 8.40 -21.30 -11.28
CA LYS A 123 8.65 -21.43 -12.72
C LYS A 123 7.35 -21.47 -13.52
N ALA A 124 6.38 -22.28 -13.09
CA ALA A 124 5.07 -22.36 -13.72
C ALA A 124 4.35 -21.00 -13.70
N LYS A 125 4.41 -20.30 -12.56
CA LYS A 125 3.81 -18.97 -12.39
C LYS A 125 4.44 -17.93 -13.32
N PHE A 126 5.77 -17.89 -13.40
CA PHE A 126 6.49 -16.97 -14.28
C PHE A 126 6.21 -17.25 -15.76
N SER A 127 6.22 -18.53 -16.16
CA SER A 127 5.91 -18.92 -17.55
C SER A 127 4.50 -18.49 -17.96
N ALA A 128 3.50 -18.73 -17.10
CA ALA A 128 2.13 -18.27 -17.35
C ALA A 128 2.03 -16.73 -17.45
N LEU A 129 2.77 -16.01 -16.61
CA LEU A 129 2.82 -14.55 -16.65
C LEU A 129 3.45 -14.04 -17.94
N ILE A 130 4.59 -14.59 -18.35
CA ILE A 130 5.29 -14.25 -19.60
C ILE A 130 4.38 -14.52 -20.79
N LYS A 131 3.74 -15.69 -20.86
CA LYS A 131 2.82 -16.04 -21.95
C LYS A 131 1.68 -15.03 -22.08
N ARG A 132 1.08 -14.62 -20.95
CA ARG A 132 0.00 -13.63 -20.92
C ARG A 132 0.49 -12.26 -21.40
N VAL A 133 1.67 -11.83 -20.96
CA VAL A 133 2.26 -10.54 -21.34
C VAL A 133 2.68 -10.53 -22.81
N ALA A 134 3.27 -11.62 -23.32
CA ALA A 134 3.66 -11.76 -24.72
C ALA A 134 2.44 -11.81 -25.67
N SER A 135 1.32 -12.40 -25.23
CA SER A 135 0.07 -12.37 -25.99
C SER A 135 -0.63 -11.00 -26.00
N SER A 136 -0.20 -10.08 -25.13
CA SER A 136 -0.66 -8.70 -25.08
C SER A 136 0.23 -7.83 -25.98
N GLN A 137 -0.24 -7.49 -27.18
CA GLN A 137 0.46 -6.68 -28.20
C GLN A 137 0.93 -5.28 -27.71
N ARG A 138 0.58 -4.89 -26.48
CA ARG A 138 0.88 -3.60 -25.84
C ARG A 138 1.95 -3.66 -24.74
N ASP A 139 2.31 -4.85 -24.23
CA ASP A 139 3.11 -5.01 -23.00
C ASP A 139 4.57 -5.45 -23.20
N SER A 140 4.97 -5.81 -24.44
CA SER A 140 6.35 -6.21 -24.78
C SER A 140 7.40 -5.12 -24.49
N ARG A 141 7.02 -3.83 -24.58
CA ARG A 141 7.93 -2.70 -24.34
C ARG A 141 8.30 -2.48 -22.87
N ASN A 142 7.48 -2.92 -21.92
CA ASN A 142 7.73 -2.69 -20.49
C ASN A 142 8.56 -3.82 -19.85
N LEU A 143 8.53 -5.01 -20.44
CA LEU A 143 9.27 -6.17 -19.92
C LEU A 143 10.77 -6.05 -20.17
N ALA A 144 11.16 -5.55 -21.34
CA ALA A 144 12.58 -5.35 -21.71
C ALA A 144 13.34 -4.43 -20.75
N ARG A 145 12.65 -3.47 -20.10
CA ARG A 145 13.24 -2.53 -19.14
C ARG A 145 13.36 -3.07 -17.71
N TYR A 146 12.71 -4.19 -17.41
CA TYR A 146 12.78 -4.81 -16.08
C TYR A 146 13.86 -5.89 -16.00
N PHE A 147 14.25 -6.45 -17.15
CA PHE A 147 15.23 -7.54 -17.24
C PHE A 147 16.60 -7.12 -17.84
N TYR A 148 16.73 -5.89 -18.35
CA TYR A 148 18.00 -5.23 -18.72
C TYR A 148 18.11 -3.90 -17.98
#